data_AF-A0A4S9N5N3-F1
#
_entry.id   AF-A0A4S9N5N3-F1
#
_cell.length_a   1.000
_cell.length_b   1.000
_cell.length_c   1.000
_cell.angle_alpha   90.00
_cell.angle_beta   90.00
_cell.angle_gamma   90.00
#
_symmetry.space_group_name_H-M   'P 1'
#
loop_
_entity.id
_entity.type
_entity.pdbx_description
1 polymer ?
#
loop_
_entity_poly.entity_id
_entity_poly.type
_entity_poly.pdbx_seq_one_letter_code
_entity_poly.pdbx_strand_id
1 'polypeptide(L)'
;MLVRPNFVLWHYTEAIKHLQARLEGDLEASDVALLCCLLFVSLECLHGNRILVMDHLKNGLNILRSSQLKELENPSSSNANSKSIKQEVRPLFHRLDSQTTLMGYPASSLFNHMDKLLSLHTPRSFKDFEHAKTSLDLLVASSLGFIRDIHDGKHAESGSVSLSARTLQVHLLSEFTIWNNSMADFVKARHPSTDEDNKLEKSLRVQHTASFIWLSRCTELGEAGFDAFLPEFASIVKWSRSLMMPSTETKDPCLHTRLASLSIDGAAKFSLNMAYIPPLYLVAIKCRDPITRREAISILEETNGREGLWDARLHAKVARRLVEIEETNLLMSEGAKFVYMEPGPLMRMIADGQVRTIMTPPDERFRVHDMDIREISEGSRGTCQATIRTWPYGLLEGKFQWTETIHF
;
A
#
# COMPACT_ATOMS: atom_id res chain seq x y z
N MET A 1 -0.42 26.27 8.29
CA MET A 1 -1.30 26.80 9.35
C MET A 1 -1.59 25.64 10.31
N LEU A 2 -0.98 25.60 11.49
CA LEU A 2 -1.20 24.51 12.46
C LEU A 2 -2.60 24.68 13.04
N VAL A 3 -3.52 23.79 12.66
CA VAL A 3 -4.85 23.71 13.29
C VAL A 3 -4.62 23.40 14.77
N ARG A 4 -5.20 24.18 15.68
CA ARG A 4 -5.02 23.96 17.13
C ARG A 4 -5.57 22.56 17.48
N PRO A 5 -4.86 21.72 18.27
CA PRO A 5 -5.33 20.39 18.65
C PRO A 5 -6.76 20.39 19.23
N ASN A 6 -7.07 21.44 20.01
CA ASN A 6 -8.40 21.64 20.59
C ASN A 6 -9.51 21.84 19.54
N PHE A 7 -9.20 22.39 18.36
CA PHE A 7 -10.17 22.58 17.28
C PHE A 7 -10.53 21.25 16.62
N VAL A 8 -9.53 20.43 16.27
CA VAL A 8 -9.76 19.11 15.66
C VAL A 8 -10.53 18.22 16.62
N LEU A 9 -10.09 18.14 17.88
CA LEU A 9 -10.74 17.31 18.91
C LEU A 9 -12.17 17.74 19.19
N TRP A 10 -12.43 19.05 19.21
CA TRP A 10 -13.79 19.59 19.39
C TRP A 10 -14.71 19.15 18.25
N HIS A 11 -14.31 19.40 17.00
CA HIS A 11 -15.13 19.00 15.84
C HIS A 11 -15.29 17.48 15.73
N TYR A 12 -14.27 16.71 16.09
CA TYR A 12 -14.33 15.25 16.14
C TYR A 12 -15.37 14.78 17.15
N THR A 13 -15.35 15.36 18.35
CA THR A 13 -16.30 15.01 19.43
C THR A 13 -17.73 15.43 19.09
N GLU A 14 -17.92 16.63 18.54
CA GLU A 14 -19.24 17.09 18.09
C GLU A 14 -19.79 16.23 16.95
N ALA A 15 -18.95 15.83 15.99
CA ALA A 15 -19.35 14.92 14.91
C ALA A 15 -19.86 13.57 15.46
N ILE A 16 -19.19 13.01 16.48
CA ILE A 16 -19.65 11.78 17.16
C ILE A 16 -21.00 12.00 17.83
N LYS A 17 -21.19 13.10 18.57
CA LYS A 17 -22.47 13.40 19.23
C LYS A 17 -23.62 13.50 18.23
N HIS A 18 -23.41 14.23 17.12
CA HIS A 18 -24.41 14.35 16.06
C HIS A 18 -24.71 13.02 15.37
N LEU A 19 -23.69 12.18 15.17
CA LEU A 19 -23.88 10.85 14.60
C LEU A 19 -24.70 9.95 15.54
N GLN A 20 -24.39 9.94 16.84
CA GLN A 20 -25.13 9.17 17.86
C GLN A 20 -26.61 9.58 17.90
N ALA A 21 -26.89 10.88 17.94
CA ALA A 21 -28.27 11.38 17.93
C ALA A 21 -29.05 10.98 16.67
N ARG A 22 -28.38 10.91 15.50
CA ARG A 22 -29.02 10.46 14.24
C ARG A 22 -29.26 8.95 14.20
N LEU A 23 -28.36 8.15 14.77
CA LEU A 23 -28.49 6.68 14.80
C LEU A 23 -29.71 6.21 15.59
N GLU A 24 -30.21 7.01 16.54
CA GLU A 24 -31.38 6.68 17.35
C GLU A 24 -32.73 6.93 16.65
N GLY A 25 -32.76 7.64 15.51
CA GLY A 25 -34.03 8.18 14.99
C GLY A 25 -34.29 8.13 13.47
N ASP A 26 -33.36 7.64 12.63
CA ASP A 26 -33.46 7.84 11.16
C ASP A 26 -33.20 6.58 10.31
N LEU A 27 -33.96 6.42 9.22
CA LEU A 27 -33.78 5.39 8.19
C LEU A 27 -32.51 5.61 7.36
N GLU A 28 -32.08 6.87 7.18
CA GLU A 28 -30.84 7.22 6.45
C GLU A 28 -29.59 7.19 7.35
N ALA A 29 -29.74 6.83 8.64
CA ALA A 29 -28.64 6.84 9.60
C ALA A 29 -27.47 5.93 9.17
N SER A 30 -27.76 4.85 8.42
CA SER A 30 -26.71 3.97 7.89
C SER A 30 -25.80 4.63 6.86
N ASP A 31 -26.34 5.51 6.00
CA ASP A 31 -25.57 6.18 4.94
C ASP A 31 -24.65 7.24 5.54
N VAL A 32 -25.18 8.00 6.50
CA VAL A 32 -24.43 8.99 7.27
C VAL A 32 -23.31 8.31 8.07
N ALA A 33 -23.61 7.18 8.72
CA ALA A 33 -22.61 6.42 9.46
C ALA A 33 -21.48 5.92 8.57
N LEU A 34 -21.76 5.45 7.34
CA LEU A 34 -20.73 5.03 6.40
C LEU A 34 -19.79 6.18 6.00
N LEU A 35 -20.35 7.34 5.69
CA LEU A 35 -19.56 8.54 5.37
C LEU A 35 -18.74 9.00 6.57
N CYS A 36 -19.31 9.00 7.78
CA CYS A 36 -18.60 9.29 9.02
C CYS A 36 -17.45 8.31 9.25
N CYS A 37 -17.66 7.00 9.05
CA CYS A 37 -16.60 6.00 9.15
C CYS A 37 -15.45 6.31 8.17
N LEU A 38 -15.73 6.64 6.90
CA LEU A 38 -14.67 7.01 5.95
C LEU A 38 -13.92 8.29 6.35
N LEU A 39 -14.65 9.30 6.84
CA LEU A 39 -14.04 10.55 7.32
C LEU A 39 -13.16 10.31 8.54
N PHE A 40 -13.64 9.53 9.52
CA PHE A 40 -12.85 9.18 10.68
C PHE A 40 -11.66 8.31 10.31
N VAL A 41 -11.80 7.30 9.44
CA VAL A 41 -10.64 6.57 8.90
C VAL A 41 -9.62 7.52 8.28
N SER A 42 -10.06 8.51 7.51
CA SER A 42 -9.16 9.50 6.90
C SER A 42 -8.42 10.33 7.94
N LEU A 43 -9.13 10.82 8.97
CA LEU A 43 -8.54 11.58 10.08
C LEU A 43 -7.56 10.73 10.89
N GLU A 44 -7.92 9.49 11.23
CA GLU A 44 -7.06 8.59 11.99
C GLU A 44 -5.84 8.14 11.19
N CYS A 45 -5.98 7.97 9.87
CA CYS A 45 -4.85 7.81 8.98
C CYS A 45 -3.90 9.01 9.05
N LEU A 46 -4.42 10.25 9.07
CA LEU A 46 -3.59 11.45 9.19
C LEU A 46 -2.93 11.58 10.57
N HIS A 47 -3.61 11.16 11.64
CA HIS A 47 -3.02 11.12 12.98
C HIS A 47 -2.06 9.94 13.17
N GLY A 48 -2.12 8.90 12.33
CA GLY A 48 -1.32 7.69 12.49
C GLY A 48 -1.91 6.67 13.47
N ASN A 49 -3.15 6.86 13.93
CA ASN A 49 -3.82 5.96 14.86
C ASN A 49 -4.43 4.76 14.14
N ARG A 50 -3.61 3.75 13.89
CA ARG A 50 -4.01 2.54 13.16
C ARG A 50 -5.13 1.75 13.85
N ILE A 51 -5.20 1.79 15.19
CA ILE A 51 -6.23 1.07 15.95
C ILE A 51 -7.61 1.64 15.61
N LEU A 52 -7.76 2.97 15.69
CA LEU A 52 -9.04 3.61 15.35
C LEU A 52 -9.36 3.52 13.86
N VAL A 53 -8.35 3.52 12.96
CA VAL A 53 -8.57 3.20 11.54
C VAL A 53 -9.25 1.84 11.40
N MET A 54 -8.73 0.81 12.07
CA MET A 54 -9.30 -0.54 12.02
C MET A 54 -10.73 -0.59 12.58
N ASP A 55 -10.98 0.08 13.70
CA ASP A 55 -12.30 0.06 14.34
C ASP A 55 -13.35 0.73 13.46
N HIS A 56 -13.07 1.91 12.91
CA HIS A 56 -13.98 2.60 12.00
C HIS A 56 -14.20 1.84 10.69
N LEU A 57 -13.16 1.21 10.15
CA LEU A 57 -13.22 0.37 8.96
C LEU A 57 -14.10 -0.87 9.18
N LYS A 58 -13.89 -1.61 10.29
CA LYS A 58 -14.70 -2.77 10.66
C LYS A 58 -16.17 -2.39 10.85
N ASN A 59 -16.43 -1.28 11.53
CA ASN A 59 -17.80 -0.78 11.72
C ASN A 59 -18.46 -0.47 10.37
N GLY A 60 -17.78 0.24 9.47
CA GLY A 60 -18.31 0.53 8.13
C GLY A 60 -18.57 -0.72 7.29
N LEU A 61 -17.65 -1.70 7.30
CA LEU A 61 -17.84 -2.98 6.63
C LEU A 61 -19.04 -3.77 7.18
N ASN A 62 -19.25 -3.76 8.50
CA ASN A 62 -20.39 -4.40 9.14
C ASN A 62 -21.72 -3.71 8.76
N ILE A 63 -21.74 -2.37 8.65
CA ILE A 63 -22.89 -1.62 8.16
C ILE A 63 -23.20 -1.99 6.70
N LEU A 64 -22.19 -2.05 5.83
CA LEU A 64 -22.37 -2.49 4.44
C LEU A 64 -22.93 -3.91 4.35
N ARG A 65 -22.38 -4.85 5.12
CA ARG A 65 -22.83 -6.24 5.14
C ARG A 65 -24.28 -6.37 5.63
N SER A 66 -24.61 -5.70 6.74
CA SER A 66 -25.98 -5.73 7.28
C SER A 66 -26.99 -5.09 6.32
N SER A 67 -26.61 -4.01 5.62
CA SER A 67 -27.45 -3.42 4.59
C SER A 67 -27.66 -4.37 3.40
N GLN A 68 -26.61 -5.07 2.97
CA GLN A 68 -26.73 -6.03 1.85
C GLN A 68 -27.66 -7.19 2.19
N LEU A 69 -27.59 -7.72 3.43
CA LEU A 69 -28.49 -8.77 3.89
C LEU A 69 -29.95 -8.29 3.92
N LYS A 70 -30.21 -7.09 4.42
CA LYS A 70 -31.55 -6.49 4.43
C LYS A 70 -32.10 -6.25 3.02
N GLU A 71 -31.25 -5.89 2.06
CA GLU A 71 -31.64 -5.72 0.66
C GLU A 71 -31.98 -7.05 -0.03
N LEU A 72 -31.29 -8.14 0.35
CA LEU A 72 -31.60 -9.49 -0.13
C LEU A 72 -32.95 -9.99 0.43
N GLU A 73 -33.24 -9.69 1.69
CA GLU A 73 -34.51 -10.06 2.34
C GLU A 73 -35.69 -9.19 1.87
N ASN A 74 -35.44 -7.90 1.62
CA ASN A 74 -36.45 -6.95 1.15
C ASN A 74 -35.85 -5.95 0.14
N PRO A 75 -35.98 -6.21 -1.18
CA PRO A 75 -35.40 -5.37 -2.25
C PRO A 75 -35.90 -3.92 -2.28
N SER A 76 -37.07 -3.68 -1.66
CA SER A 76 -37.75 -2.38 -1.53
C SER A 76 -37.33 -1.59 -0.29
N SER A 77 -36.46 -2.12 0.57
CA SER A 77 -36.09 -1.51 1.86
C SER A 77 -35.19 -0.27 1.76
N SER A 78 -34.47 -0.08 0.66
CA SER A 78 -33.59 1.08 0.44
C SER A 78 -34.00 1.92 -0.76
N ASN A 79 -34.02 3.25 -0.58
CA ASN A 79 -34.26 4.19 -1.67
C ASN A 79 -33.07 4.22 -2.65
N ALA A 80 -33.29 4.73 -3.86
CA ALA A 80 -32.27 4.74 -4.91
C ALA A 80 -30.98 5.50 -4.52
N ASN A 81 -31.12 6.57 -3.72
CA ASN A 81 -30.01 7.37 -3.24
C ASN A 81 -29.11 6.58 -2.27
N SER A 82 -29.70 5.88 -1.31
CA SER A 82 -28.97 5.02 -0.37
C SER A 82 -28.21 3.91 -1.09
N LYS A 83 -28.84 3.28 -2.10
CA LYS A 83 -28.19 2.28 -2.96
C LYS A 83 -26.99 2.88 -3.70
N SER A 84 -27.14 4.07 -4.27
CA SER A 84 -26.07 4.78 -4.98
C SER A 84 -24.91 5.14 -4.04
N ILE A 85 -25.19 5.71 -2.85
CA ILE A 85 -24.17 6.04 -1.85
C ILE A 85 -23.38 4.78 -1.47
N LYS A 86 -24.08 3.69 -1.14
CA LYS A 86 -23.47 2.41 -0.78
C LYS A 86 -22.60 1.85 -1.91
N GLN A 87 -23.02 1.99 -3.16
CA GLN A 87 -22.24 1.58 -4.33
C GLN A 87 -20.95 2.39 -4.47
N GLU A 88 -20.97 3.70 -4.20
CA GLU A 88 -19.80 4.58 -4.29
C GLU A 88 -18.80 4.37 -3.13
N VAL A 89 -19.27 4.13 -1.90
CA VAL A 89 -18.39 3.98 -0.73
C VAL A 89 -17.82 2.58 -0.57
N ARG A 90 -18.52 1.54 -1.07
CA ARG A 90 -18.12 0.13 -0.92
C ARG A 90 -16.70 -0.15 -1.46
N PRO A 91 -16.30 0.32 -2.66
CA PRO A 91 -14.93 0.14 -3.15
C PRO A 91 -13.88 0.75 -2.22
N LEU A 92 -14.17 1.88 -1.57
CA LEU A 92 -13.25 2.54 -0.65
C LEU A 92 -12.99 1.68 0.59
N PHE A 93 -14.06 1.15 1.20
CA PHE A 93 -13.93 0.24 2.35
C PHE A 93 -13.14 -1.03 2.01
N HIS A 94 -13.41 -1.66 0.86
CA HIS A 94 -12.66 -2.85 0.45
C HIS A 94 -11.18 -2.54 0.16
N ARG A 95 -10.87 -1.43 -0.52
CA ARG A 95 -9.48 -1.01 -0.75
C ARG A 95 -8.74 -0.74 0.56
N LEU A 96 -9.40 -0.11 1.53
CA LEU A 96 -8.83 0.14 2.86
C LEU A 96 -8.60 -1.16 3.62
N ASP A 97 -9.55 -2.10 3.57
CA ASP A 97 -9.39 -3.44 4.16
C ASP A 97 -8.14 -4.14 3.63
N SER A 98 -7.94 -4.15 2.30
CA SER A 98 -6.73 -4.73 1.69
C SER A 98 -5.43 -4.03 2.10
N GLN A 99 -5.46 -2.71 2.34
CA GLN A 99 -4.29 -1.98 2.84
C GLN A 99 -3.91 -2.40 4.26
N THR A 100 -4.89 -2.70 5.12
CA THR A 100 -4.62 -3.10 6.50
C THR A 100 -3.91 -4.45 6.57
N THR A 101 -4.19 -5.34 5.61
CA THR A 101 -3.46 -6.59 5.42
C THR A 101 -1.96 -6.36 5.20
N LEU A 102 -1.57 -5.31 4.48
CA LEU A 102 -0.16 -4.97 4.31
C LEU A 102 0.49 -4.42 5.58
N MET A 103 -0.29 -3.91 6.53
CA MET A 103 0.17 -3.35 7.80
C MET A 103 0.23 -4.38 8.95
N GLY A 104 0.16 -5.67 8.62
CA GLY A 104 0.26 -6.76 9.60
C GLY A 104 -1.06 -7.10 10.30
N TYR A 105 -2.19 -6.57 9.83
CA TYR A 105 -3.50 -6.97 10.33
C TYR A 105 -4.05 -8.16 9.55
N PRO A 106 -4.82 -9.06 10.18
CA PRO A 106 -5.47 -10.17 9.48
C PRO A 106 -6.39 -9.63 8.39
N ALA A 107 -6.35 -10.22 7.20
CA ALA A 107 -7.33 -9.93 6.15
C ALA A 107 -8.74 -10.26 6.64
N SER A 108 -9.73 -9.46 6.25
CA SER A 108 -11.13 -9.78 6.57
C SER A 108 -11.52 -11.12 5.91
N SER A 109 -12.41 -11.86 6.58
CA SER A 109 -12.86 -13.19 6.13
C SER A 109 -13.49 -13.23 4.74
N LEU A 110 -13.73 -12.07 4.12
CA LEU A 110 -14.24 -11.95 2.76
C LEU A 110 -13.29 -12.55 1.72
N PHE A 111 -11.98 -12.49 1.94
CA PHE A 111 -10.95 -12.93 0.99
C PHE A 111 -10.26 -14.25 1.35
N ASN A 112 -10.49 -14.78 2.55
CA ASN A 112 -9.78 -15.96 3.09
C ASN A 112 -10.34 -17.31 2.60
N HIS A 113 -11.09 -17.33 1.50
CA HIS A 113 -11.70 -18.56 0.98
C HIS A 113 -11.01 -18.96 -0.33
N MET A 114 -10.16 -20.00 -0.26
CA MET A 114 -9.47 -20.60 -1.41
C MET A 114 -10.40 -20.79 -2.63
N ASP A 115 -11.62 -21.28 -2.41
CA ASP A 115 -12.60 -21.52 -3.48
C ASP A 115 -13.06 -20.23 -4.19
N LYS A 116 -13.11 -19.10 -3.48
CA LYS A 116 -13.43 -17.80 -4.07
C LYS A 116 -12.26 -17.25 -4.89
N LEU A 117 -11.03 -17.51 -4.45
CA LEU A 117 -9.84 -17.06 -5.17
C LEU A 117 -9.62 -17.87 -6.46
N LEU A 118 -9.90 -19.18 -6.43
CA LEU A 118 -9.85 -20.04 -7.62
C LEU A 118 -10.97 -19.72 -8.63
N SER A 119 -12.08 -19.12 -8.19
CA SER A 119 -13.15 -18.66 -9.07
C SER A 119 -13.01 -17.20 -9.50
N LEU A 120 -11.92 -16.52 -9.11
CA LEU A 120 -11.60 -15.19 -9.61
C LEU A 120 -11.23 -15.28 -11.11
N HIS A 121 -11.91 -14.49 -11.93
CA HIS A 121 -11.67 -14.41 -13.37
C HIS A 121 -11.59 -12.96 -13.82
N THR A 122 -10.52 -12.66 -14.55
CA THR A 122 -10.22 -11.36 -15.09
C THR A 122 -10.94 -11.13 -16.41
N PRO A 123 -11.54 -9.94 -16.63
CA PRO A 123 -12.10 -9.59 -17.93
C PRO A 123 -11.05 -9.66 -19.04
N ARG A 124 -11.41 -10.28 -20.17
CA ARG A 124 -10.57 -10.37 -21.38
C ARG A 124 -10.60 -9.12 -22.26
N SER A 125 -11.40 -8.12 -21.88
CA SER A 125 -11.50 -6.82 -22.53
C SER A 125 -12.04 -5.78 -21.57
N PHE A 126 -11.66 -4.52 -21.77
CA PHE A 126 -12.11 -3.39 -20.96
C PHE A 126 -12.92 -2.40 -21.81
N LYS A 127 -13.96 -1.84 -21.21
CA LYS A 127 -14.80 -0.80 -21.82
C LYS A 127 -14.21 0.60 -21.65
N ASP A 128 -13.59 0.82 -20.49
CA ASP A 128 -13.03 2.08 -20.02
C ASP A 128 -11.97 1.79 -18.94
N PHE A 129 -11.22 2.83 -18.55
CA PHE A 129 -10.20 2.73 -17.49
C PHE A 129 -10.80 2.39 -16.12
N GLU A 130 -12.04 2.78 -15.84
CA GLU A 130 -12.70 2.46 -14.57
C GLU A 130 -13.03 0.97 -14.45
N HIS A 131 -13.40 0.30 -15.54
CA HIS A 131 -13.56 -1.15 -15.59
C HIS A 131 -12.22 -1.88 -15.39
N ALA A 132 -11.17 -1.41 -16.05
CA ALA A 132 -9.81 -1.94 -15.86
C ALA A 132 -9.34 -1.77 -14.41
N LYS A 133 -9.57 -0.60 -13.82
CA LYS A 133 -9.23 -0.28 -12.43
C LYS A 133 -9.98 -1.15 -11.43
N THR A 134 -11.30 -1.26 -11.58
CA THR A 134 -12.14 -2.05 -10.67
C THR A 134 -11.73 -3.53 -10.67
N SER A 135 -11.45 -4.09 -11.85
CA SER A 135 -10.95 -5.47 -11.96
C SER A 135 -9.55 -5.64 -11.37
N LEU A 136 -8.64 -4.68 -11.57
CA LEU A 136 -7.31 -4.71 -10.97
C LEU A 136 -7.37 -4.62 -9.45
N ASP A 137 -8.19 -3.71 -8.91
CA ASP A 137 -8.36 -3.55 -7.46
C ASP A 137 -8.80 -4.85 -6.79
N LEU A 138 -9.73 -5.58 -7.41
CA LEU A 138 -10.17 -6.88 -6.93
C LEU A 138 -9.03 -7.91 -6.95
N LEU A 139 -8.28 -7.98 -8.05
CA LEU A 139 -7.16 -8.90 -8.20
C LEU A 139 -6.03 -8.60 -7.21
N VAL A 140 -5.71 -7.33 -7.00
CA VAL A 140 -4.75 -6.85 -6.01
C VAL A 140 -5.23 -7.20 -4.60
N ALA A 141 -6.47 -6.86 -4.24
CA ALA A 141 -7.06 -7.16 -2.93
C ALA A 141 -6.99 -8.66 -2.60
N SER A 142 -7.43 -9.50 -3.54
CA SER A 142 -7.36 -10.96 -3.44
C SER A 142 -5.93 -11.48 -3.23
N SER A 143 -4.96 -10.89 -3.93
CA SER A 143 -3.56 -11.31 -3.87
C SER A 143 -2.87 -10.87 -2.59
N LEU A 144 -3.20 -9.69 -2.07
CA LEU A 144 -2.66 -9.19 -0.80
C LEU A 144 -3.07 -10.05 0.38
N GLY A 145 -4.32 -10.54 0.40
CA GLY A 145 -4.78 -11.52 1.39
C GLY A 145 -3.93 -12.79 1.36
N PHE A 146 -3.80 -13.39 0.17
CA PHE A 146 -2.94 -14.56 -0.03
C PHE A 146 -1.49 -14.33 0.38
N ILE A 147 -0.88 -13.20 -0.02
CA ILE A 147 0.51 -12.87 0.31
C ILE A 147 0.72 -12.83 1.83
N ARG A 148 -0.23 -12.27 2.59
CA ARG A 148 -0.14 -12.22 4.06
C ARG A 148 -0.25 -13.60 4.68
N ASP A 149 -1.20 -14.42 4.25
CA ASP A 149 -1.36 -15.80 4.75
C ASP A 149 -0.08 -16.62 4.54
N ILE A 150 0.56 -16.44 3.38
CA ILE A 150 1.85 -17.07 3.07
C ILE A 150 3.00 -16.49 3.90
N HIS A 151 3.02 -15.17 4.11
CA HIS A 151 4.05 -14.51 4.93
C HIS A 151 4.02 -15.03 6.37
N ASP A 152 2.84 -15.09 6.99
CA ASP A 152 2.68 -15.58 8.37
C ASP A 152 3.08 -17.07 8.47
N GLY A 153 2.77 -17.87 7.45
CA GLY A 153 3.11 -19.29 7.40
C GLY A 153 4.58 -19.59 7.10
N LYS A 154 5.22 -18.86 6.18
CA LYS A 154 6.61 -19.14 5.74
C LYS A 154 7.65 -18.79 6.79
N HIS A 155 7.33 -17.85 7.68
CA HIS A 155 8.18 -17.46 8.79
C HIS A 155 7.89 -18.25 10.08
N ALA A 156 6.92 -19.18 10.07
CA ALA A 156 6.65 -20.11 11.16
C ALA A 156 7.60 -21.34 11.12
N GLU A 157 7.72 -22.06 12.24
CA GLU A 157 8.70 -23.15 12.47
C GLU A 157 8.70 -24.29 11.42
N SER A 158 7.62 -24.48 10.67
CA SER A 158 7.51 -25.52 9.62
C SER A 158 8.06 -25.09 8.25
N GLY A 159 8.28 -23.79 8.02
CA GLY A 159 8.98 -23.19 6.86
C GLY A 159 8.52 -23.62 5.46
N SER A 160 7.39 -24.31 5.33
CA SER A 160 6.99 -24.98 4.09
C SER A 160 5.67 -24.43 3.57
N VAL A 161 5.71 -23.95 2.32
CA VAL A 161 4.53 -23.52 1.57
C VAL A 161 3.85 -24.76 0.99
N SER A 162 2.56 -24.94 1.26
CA SER A 162 1.77 -26.07 0.77
C SER A 162 1.68 -26.10 -0.76
N LEU A 163 1.46 -27.29 -1.33
CA LEU A 163 1.24 -27.42 -2.78
C LEU A 163 0.00 -26.64 -3.24
N SER A 164 -1.07 -26.64 -2.45
CA SER A 164 -2.29 -25.88 -2.75
C SER A 164 -2.06 -24.37 -2.79
N ALA A 165 -1.23 -23.84 -1.90
CA ALA A 165 -0.81 -22.44 -1.93
C ALA A 165 -0.03 -22.11 -3.21
N ARG A 166 0.91 -22.97 -3.63
CA ARG A 166 1.65 -22.78 -4.90
C ARG A 166 0.73 -22.85 -6.11
N THR A 167 -0.24 -23.76 -6.14
CA THR A 167 -1.25 -23.81 -7.21
C THR A 167 -2.06 -22.51 -7.28
N LEU A 168 -2.48 -21.98 -6.12
CA LEU A 168 -3.21 -20.73 -6.07
C LEU A 168 -2.35 -19.53 -6.52
N GLN A 169 -1.08 -19.49 -6.12
CA GLN A 169 -0.13 -18.48 -6.61
C GLN A 169 -0.07 -18.49 -8.14
N VAL A 170 0.09 -19.67 -8.75
CA VAL A 170 0.12 -19.82 -10.21
C VAL A 170 -1.19 -19.35 -10.86
N HIS A 171 -2.34 -19.67 -10.26
CA HIS A 171 -3.64 -19.21 -10.73
C HIS A 171 -3.71 -17.67 -10.76
N LEU A 172 -3.42 -17.02 -9.62
CA LEU A 172 -3.45 -15.56 -9.48
C LEU A 172 -2.45 -14.88 -10.44
N LEU A 173 -1.24 -15.43 -10.61
CA LEU A 173 -0.26 -14.92 -11.58
C LEU A 173 -0.78 -15.03 -13.03
N SER A 174 -1.52 -16.08 -13.35
CA SER A 174 -2.14 -16.23 -14.66
C SER A 174 -3.22 -15.16 -14.91
N GLU A 175 -4.02 -14.85 -13.88
CA GLU A 175 -5.01 -13.77 -13.91
C GLU A 175 -4.36 -12.38 -14.08
N PHE A 176 -3.25 -12.09 -13.39
CA PHE A 176 -2.48 -10.86 -13.62
C PHE A 176 -1.93 -10.78 -15.05
N THR A 177 -1.51 -11.90 -15.62
CA THR A 177 -0.99 -11.95 -16.99
C THR A 177 -2.10 -11.66 -18.00
N ILE A 178 -3.29 -12.26 -17.80
CA ILE A 178 -4.49 -11.98 -18.60
C ILE A 178 -4.86 -10.51 -18.49
N TRP A 179 -4.89 -9.95 -17.28
CA TRP A 179 -5.20 -8.53 -17.06
C TRP A 179 -4.27 -7.62 -17.86
N ASN A 180 -2.96 -7.86 -17.79
CA ASN A 180 -1.95 -7.03 -18.47
C ASN A 180 -2.10 -7.08 -19.99
N ASN A 181 -2.38 -8.26 -20.55
CA ASN A 181 -2.60 -8.44 -21.98
C ASN A 181 -3.89 -7.72 -22.42
N SER A 182 -5.00 -7.89 -21.70
CA SER A 182 -6.26 -7.17 -21.94
C SER A 182 -6.08 -5.65 -21.89
N MET A 183 -5.25 -5.16 -20.97
CA MET A 183 -4.96 -3.73 -20.82
C MET A 183 -4.12 -3.22 -22.00
N ALA A 184 -3.12 -3.98 -22.43
CA ALA A 184 -2.31 -3.62 -23.60
C ALA A 184 -3.17 -3.55 -24.88
N ASP A 185 -4.07 -4.51 -25.08
CA ASP A 185 -5.00 -4.51 -26.22
C ASP A 185 -5.98 -3.33 -26.16
N PHE A 186 -6.52 -3.03 -24.97
CA PHE A 186 -7.40 -1.88 -24.74
C PHE A 186 -6.73 -0.55 -25.08
N VAL A 187 -5.50 -0.32 -24.57
CA VAL A 187 -4.73 0.91 -24.84
C VAL A 187 -4.44 1.04 -26.34
N LYS A 188 -4.01 -0.05 -26.98
CA LYS A 188 -3.72 -0.08 -28.42
C LYS A 188 -4.94 0.26 -29.27
N ALA A 189 -6.14 -0.17 -28.86
CA ALA A 189 -7.38 0.08 -29.59
C ALA A 189 -7.91 1.52 -29.44
N ARG A 190 -7.51 2.26 -28.39
CA ARG A 190 -8.09 3.56 -28.02
C ARG A 190 -7.34 4.79 -28.57
N HIS A 191 -6.24 4.61 -29.30
CA HIS A 191 -5.40 5.74 -29.75
C HIS A 191 -6.14 6.77 -30.62
N PRO A 192 -6.01 8.09 -30.35
CA PRO A 192 -5.10 8.74 -29.38
C PRO A 192 -5.65 8.88 -27.95
N SER A 193 -4.77 8.70 -26.95
CA SER A 193 -5.07 8.82 -25.51
C SER A 193 -4.88 10.25 -25.00
N THR A 194 -5.72 10.71 -24.07
CA THR A 194 -5.56 11.99 -23.38
C THR A 194 -4.43 11.94 -22.34
N ASP A 195 -3.99 13.10 -21.81
CA ASP A 195 -3.01 13.14 -20.71
C ASP A 195 -3.54 12.42 -19.45
N GLU A 196 -4.82 12.57 -19.15
CA GLU A 196 -5.47 11.88 -18.04
C GLU A 196 -5.55 10.36 -18.26
N ASP A 197 -5.87 9.90 -19.49
CA ASP A 197 -5.80 8.49 -19.83
C ASP A 197 -4.38 7.92 -19.61
N ASN A 198 -3.34 8.68 -19.97
CA ASN A 198 -1.95 8.27 -19.78
C ASN A 198 -1.58 8.20 -18.28
N LYS A 199 -2.11 9.08 -17.44
CA LYS A 199 -1.91 9.01 -15.97
C LYS A 199 -2.63 7.82 -15.37
N LEU A 200 -3.88 7.58 -15.76
CA LEU A 200 -4.64 6.42 -15.31
C LEU A 200 -3.94 5.12 -15.71
N GLU A 201 -3.50 5.00 -16.96
CA GLU A 201 -2.73 3.84 -17.42
C GLU A 201 -1.49 3.60 -16.58
N LYS A 202 -0.66 4.64 -16.36
CA LYS A 202 0.56 4.52 -15.54
C LYS A 202 0.26 4.11 -14.11
N SER A 203 -0.78 4.69 -13.50
CA SER A 203 -1.20 4.33 -12.14
C SER A 203 -1.59 2.85 -12.05
N LEU A 204 -2.31 2.34 -13.04
CA LEU A 204 -2.70 0.93 -13.09
C LEU A 204 -1.47 0.02 -13.32
N ARG A 205 -0.56 0.40 -14.21
CA ARG A 205 0.69 -0.35 -14.45
C ARG A 205 1.56 -0.43 -13.20
N VAL A 206 1.68 0.66 -12.45
CA VAL A 206 2.43 0.70 -11.19
C VAL A 206 1.86 -0.30 -10.18
N GLN A 207 0.54 -0.27 -9.95
CA GLN A 207 -0.13 -1.19 -9.03
C GLN A 207 -0.01 -2.64 -9.49
N HIS A 208 -0.33 -2.91 -10.76
CA HIS A 208 -0.23 -4.24 -11.35
C HIS A 208 1.17 -4.83 -11.19
N THR A 209 2.19 -4.09 -11.62
CA THR A 209 3.57 -4.58 -11.63
C THR A 209 4.07 -4.87 -10.22
N ALA A 210 3.79 -3.97 -9.27
CA ALA A 210 4.20 -4.18 -7.87
C ALA A 210 3.52 -5.41 -7.24
N SER A 211 2.21 -5.56 -7.43
CA SER A 211 1.48 -6.72 -6.91
C SER A 211 1.90 -8.03 -7.57
N PHE A 212 2.17 -8.01 -8.89
CA PHE A 212 2.65 -9.18 -9.62
C PHE A 212 4.03 -9.65 -9.11
N ILE A 213 4.98 -8.72 -8.93
CA ILE A 213 6.32 -9.02 -8.41
C ILE A 213 6.21 -9.62 -6.99
N TRP A 214 5.41 -8.98 -6.11
CA TRP A 214 5.26 -9.46 -4.75
C TRP A 214 4.63 -10.85 -4.71
N LEU A 215 3.54 -11.06 -5.45
CA LEU A 215 2.89 -12.36 -5.58
C LEU A 215 3.83 -13.43 -6.13
N SER A 216 4.67 -13.08 -7.12
CA SER A 216 5.63 -14.02 -7.73
C SER A 216 6.67 -14.54 -6.75
N ARG A 217 7.00 -13.75 -5.71
CA ARG A 217 8.07 -14.07 -4.76
C ARG A 217 7.58 -14.37 -3.35
N CYS A 218 6.28 -14.25 -3.07
CA CYS A 218 5.77 -14.34 -1.69
C CYS A 218 6.03 -15.69 -1.02
N THR A 219 6.10 -16.77 -1.78
CA THR A 219 6.36 -18.15 -1.33
C THR A 219 7.83 -18.45 -1.07
N GLU A 220 8.72 -17.54 -1.43
CA GLU A 220 10.15 -17.72 -1.36
C GLU A 220 10.73 -16.98 -0.15
N LEU A 221 11.77 -17.55 0.45
CA LEU A 221 12.48 -16.95 1.58
C LEU A 221 13.64 -16.07 1.12
N GLY A 222 14.30 -16.44 0.02
CA GLY A 222 15.43 -15.70 -0.52
C GLY A 222 15.03 -14.44 -1.30
N GLU A 223 15.76 -13.36 -1.08
CA GLU A 223 15.56 -12.04 -1.67
C GLU A 223 16.19 -11.92 -3.07
N ALA A 224 17.26 -12.66 -3.37
CA ALA A 224 17.94 -12.63 -4.67
C ALA A 224 17.04 -12.96 -5.86
N GLY A 225 15.94 -13.70 -5.64
CA GLY A 225 14.98 -13.99 -6.70
C GLY A 225 14.19 -12.77 -7.19
N PHE A 226 14.21 -11.64 -6.48
CA PHE A 226 13.67 -10.37 -6.98
C PHE A 226 14.50 -9.78 -8.14
N ASP A 227 15.74 -10.23 -8.34
CA ASP A 227 16.60 -9.76 -9.43
C ASP A 227 16.06 -10.12 -10.83
N ALA A 228 15.15 -11.10 -10.91
CA ALA A 228 14.42 -11.39 -12.14
C ALA A 228 13.51 -10.23 -12.60
N PHE A 229 13.25 -9.23 -11.73
CA PHE A 229 12.30 -8.14 -11.95
C PHE A 229 12.95 -6.74 -11.92
N LEU A 230 14.28 -6.63 -12.06
CA LEU A 230 14.97 -5.32 -12.06
C LEU A 230 14.41 -4.34 -13.11
N PRO A 231 14.13 -4.74 -14.37
CA PRO A 231 13.53 -3.85 -15.37
C PRO A 231 12.13 -3.34 -14.96
N GLU A 232 11.34 -4.19 -14.32
CA GLU A 232 10.00 -3.88 -13.84
C GLU A 232 10.04 -2.93 -12.65
N PHE A 233 10.99 -3.11 -11.72
CA PHE A 233 11.22 -2.15 -10.63
C PHE A 233 11.60 -0.76 -11.18
N ALA A 234 12.51 -0.70 -12.17
CA ALA A 234 12.87 0.56 -12.83
C ALA A 234 11.66 1.20 -13.54
N SER A 235 10.76 0.37 -14.10
CA SER A 235 9.53 0.85 -14.73
C SER A 235 8.55 1.44 -13.72
N ILE A 236 8.37 0.82 -12.55
CA ILE A 236 7.57 1.37 -11.43
C ILE A 236 8.07 2.78 -11.07
N VAL A 237 9.39 2.92 -10.90
CA VAL A 237 10.02 4.21 -10.56
C VAL A 237 9.76 5.26 -11.64
N LYS A 238 9.98 4.90 -12.92
CA LYS A 238 9.74 5.78 -14.06
C LYS A 238 8.29 6.26 -14.15
N TRP A 239 7.33 5.36 -14.00
CA TRP A 239 5.90 5.72 -14.03
C TRP A 239 5.51 6.57 -12.84
N SER A 240 6.00 6.25 -11.64
CA SER A 240 5.74 7.01 -10.41
C SER A 240 6.26 8.45 -10.50
N ARG A 241 7.47 8.65 -11.06
CA ARG A 241 8.03 9.99 -11.31
C ARG A 241 7.13 10.81 -12.23
N SER A 242 6.51 10.19 -13.23
CA SER A 242 5.53 10.86 -14.11
C SER A 242 4.21 11.17 -13.40
N LEU A 243 3.79 10.38 -12.41
CA LEU A 243 2.54 10.57 -11.66
C LEU A 243 2.66 11.65 -10.56
N MET A 244 3.89 11.91 -10.11
CA MET A 244 4.18 12.94 -9.10
C MET A 244 3.97 14.37 -9.66
N MET A 245 4.04 14.56 -10.98
CA MET A 245 3.91 15.87 -11.60
C MET A 245 2.49 16.44 -11.38
N PRO A 246 2.34 17.68 -10.89
CA PRO A 246 1.03 18.25 -10.59
C PRO A 246 0.16 18.34 -11.84
N SER A 247 -1.03 17.73 -11.79
CA SER A 247 -2.07 17.91 -12.80
C SER A 247 -2.59 19.34 -12.77
N THR A 248 -2.87 19.91 -13.93
CA THR A 248 -3.80 21.05 -14.02
C THR A 248 -5.17 20.58 -13.55
N GLU A 249 -5.76 21.30 -12.58
CA GLU A 249 -7.04 20.95 -11.96
C GLU A 249 -8.11 20.58 -12.98
N THR A 250 -8.46 19.30 -13.04
CA THR A 250 -9.68 18.82 -13.70
C THR A 250 -10.63 18.35 -12.61
N LYS A 251 -11.84 18.90 -12.61
CA LYS A 251 -12.92 18.45 -11.71
C LYS A 251 -13.28 17.01 -12.09
N ASP A 252 -12.80 16.05 -11.30
CA ASP A 252 -13.15 14.65 -11.49
C ASP A 252 -14.67 14.46 -11.36
N PRO A 253 -15.36 13.95 -12.40
CA PRO A 253 -16.81 13.76 -12.35
C PRO A 253 -17.24 12.70 -11.33
N CYS A 254 -16.34 11.77 -10.95
CA CYS A 254 -16.67 10.60 -10.16
C CYS A 254 -16.66 10.86 -8.63
N LEU A 255 -17.76 10.54 -7.95
CA LEU A 255 -17.92 10.84 -6.52
C LEU A 255 -16.94 10.05 -5.66
N HIS A 256 -16.78 8.74 -5.86
CA HIS A 256 -15.86 7.95 -5.06
C HIS A 256 -14.39 8.38 -5.24
N THR A 257 -13.98 8.90 -6.41
CA THR A 257 -12.62 9.43 -6.59
C THR A 257 -12.42 10.72 -5.79
N ARG A 258 -13.43 11.59 -5.74
CA ARG A 258 -13.40 12.79 -4.89
C ARG A 258 -13.40 12.43 -3.41
N LEU A 259 -14.24 11.48 -2.98
CA LEU A 259 -14.25 10.99 -1.59
C LEU A 259 -12.92 10.32 -1.20
N ALA A 260 -12.25 9.69 -2.16
CA ALA A 260 -10.96 9.10 -1.93
C ALA A 260 -9.85 10.12 -1.75
N SER A 261 -9.95 11.36 -2.26
CA SER A 261 -8.83 12.32 -2.29
C SER A 261 -9.16 13.62 -1.56
N LEU A 262 -8.36 13.95 -0.56
CA LEU A 262 -8.36 15.26 0.10
C LEU A 262 -7.09 16.00 -0.31
N SER A 263 -7.25 17.05 -1.10
CA SER A 263 -6.16 17.96 -1.49
C SER A 263 -6.58 19.39 -1.19
N ILE A 264 -5.68 20.15 -0.58
CA ILE A 264 -5.82 21.58 -0.34
C ILE A 264 -4.61 22.23 -1.00
N ASP A 265 -4.81 23.34 -1.71
CA ASP A 265 -3.74 24.05 -2.42
C ASP A 265 -2.53 24.31 -1.51
N GLY A 266 -1.36 23.83 -1.94
CA GLY A 266 -0.10 23.96 -1.21
C GLY A 266 0.03 23.07 0.04
N ALA A 267 -0.91 22.16 0.32
CA ALA A 267 -0.86 21.23 1.46
C ALA A 267 -0.53 19.78 1.03
N ALA A 268 -0.22 18.91 2.00
CA ALA A 268 0.02 17.49 1.76
C ALA A 268 -1.23 16.82 1.18
N LYS A 269 -1.05 16.02 0.11
CA LYS A 269 -2.15 15.29 -0.53
C LYS A 269 -2.48 14.03 0.29
N PHE A 270 -3.75 13.84 0.63
CA PHE A 270 -4.24 12.59 1.21
C PHE A 270 -5.12 11.86 0.20
N SER A 271 -4.92 10.55 0.04
CA SER A 271 -5.74 9.69 -0.82
C SER A 271 -6.03 8.37 -0.10
N LEU A 272 -7.25 7.83 -0.16
CA LEU A 272 -7.58 6.48 0.31
C LEU A 272 -7.13 5.40 -0.68
N ASN A 273 -6.80 5.77 -1.92
CA ASN A 273 -6.28 4.85 -2.92
C ASN A 273 -4.76 4.70 -2.79
N MET A 274 -4.26 3.48 -2.93
CA MET A 274 -2.86 3.19 -3.22
C MET A 274 -2.58 3.55 -4.68
N ALA A 275 -1.64 4.46 -4.93
CA ALA A 275 -1.25 4.86 -6.27
C ALA A 275 0.21 4.49 -6.52
N TYR A 276 1.15 5.07 -5.78
CA TYR A 276 2.57 4.80 -6.00
C TYR A 276 3.43 4.74 -4.73
N ILE A 277 2.94 5.20 -3.56
CA ILE A 277 3.74 5.13 -2.32
C ILE A 277 4.07 3.67 -1.93
N PRO A 278 3.10 2.73 -1.77
CA PRO A 278 3.42 1.33 -1.48
C PRO A 278 4.28 0.64 -2.55
N PRO A 279 4.00 0.80 -3.86
CA PRO A 279 4.88 0.28 -4.92
C PRO A 279 6.32 0.78 -4.86
N LEU A 280 6.55 2.06 -4.60
CA LEU A 280 7.91 2.61 -4.44
C LEU A 280 8.59 2.08 -3.18
N TYR A 281 7.84 1.92 -2.10
CA TYR A 281 8.35 1.32 -0.88
C TYR A 281 8.76 -0.15 -1.13
N LEU A 282 7.96 -0.92 -1.87
CA LEU A 282 8.31 -2.27 -2.31
C LEU A 282 9.61 -2.26 -3.13
N VAL A 283 9.75 -1.34 -4.09
CA VAL A 283 10.99 -1.18 -4.88
C VAL A 283 12.17 -0.94 -3.93
N ALA A 284 12.05 0.01 -3.01
CA ALA A 284 13.14 0.41 -2.13
C ALA A 284 13.62 -0.72 -1.21
N ILE A 285 12.71 -1.60 -0.75
CA ILE A 285 13.05 -2.69 0.17
C ILE A 285 13.36 -4.02 -0.53
N LYS A 286 12.80 -4.31 -1.72
CA LYS A 286 12.96 -5.61 -2.41
C LYS A 286 13.88 -5.59 -3.63
N CYS A 287 13.98 -4.48 -4.35
CA CYS A 287 14.95 -4.38 -5.44
C CYS A 287 16.37 -4.43 -4.86
N ARG A 288 17.32 -5.09 -5.53
CA ARG A 288 18.73 -5.09 -5.13
C ARG A 288 19.63 -4.20 -6.00
N ASP A 289 19.08 -3.55 -7.04
CA ASP A 289 19.82 -2.54 -7.81
C ASP A 289 19.97 -1.24 -6.99
N PRO A 290 21.20 -0.84 -6.60
CA PRO A 290 21.44 0.29 -5.71
C PRO A 290 20.92 1.63 -6.25
N ILE A 291 20.87 1.79 -7.58
CA ILE A 291 20.42 3.02 -8.24
C ILE A 291 18.90 3.13 -8.20
N THR A 292 18.19 2.09 -8.65
CA THR A 292 16.73 2.06 -8.68
C THR A 292 16.12 2.22 -7.28
N ARG A 293 16.74 1.63 -6.25
CA ARG A 293 16.29 1.78 -4.85
C ARG A 293 16.40 3.22 -4.37
N ARG A 294 17.55 3.86 -4.59
CA ARG A 294 17.77 5.25 -4.18
C ARG A 294 16.82 6.20 -4.89
N GLU A 295 16.56 5.98 -6.17
CA GLU A 295 15.59 6.77 -6.94
C GLU A 295 14.17 6.59 -6.39
N ALA A 296 13.76 5.37 -6.02
CA ALA A 296 12.47 5.14 -5.38
C ALA A 296 12.34 5.87 -4.04
N ILE A 297 13.40 5.86 -3.21
CA ILE A 297 13.44 6.60 -1.94
C ILE A 297 13.39 8.10 -2.20
N SER A 298 14.11 8.62 -3.20
CA SER A 298 14.06 10.04 -3.57
C SER A 298 12.64 10.49 -3.90
N ILE A 299 11.91 9.70 -4.71
CA ILE A 299 10.51 10.01 -5.02
C ILE A 299 9.66 10.02 -3.75
N LEU A 300 9.85 9.08 -2.83
CA LEU A 300 9.13 9.06 -1.55
C LEU A 300 9.47 10.28 -0.67
N GLU A 301 10.74 10.70 -0.61
CA GLU A 301 11.18 11.90 0.12
C GLU A 301 10.60 13.21 -0.47
N GLU A 302 10.50 13.27 -1.81
CA GLU A 302 9.90 14.40 -2.54
C GLU A 302 8.37 14.42 -2.46
N THR A 303 7.75 13.27 -2.23
CA THR A 303 6.29 13.13 -2.16
C THR A 303 5.76 13.71 -0.85
N ASN A 304 5.05 14.83 -0.94
CA ASN A 304 4.34 15.41 0.20
C ASN A 304 2.90 14.88 0.27
N GLY A 305 2.73 13.65 0.73
CA GLY A 305 1.39 13.05 0.81
C GLY A 305 1.33 11.70 1.50
N ARG A 306 0.09 11.23 1.65
CA ARG A 306 -0.28 9.96 2.27
C ARG A 306 -1.33 9.24 1.44
N GLU A 307 -1.12 7.95 1.23
CA GLU A 307 -2.04 7.03 0.57
C GLU A 307 -2.62 6.06 1.61
N GLY A 308 -3.72 6.46 2.26
CA GLY A 308 -4.36 5.72 3.33
C GLY A 308 -3.42 5.56 4.52
N LEU A 309 -2.97 4.33 4.76
CA LEU A 309 -2.01 4.00 5.82
C LEU A 309 -0.54 4.25 5.41
N TRP A 310 -0.30 4.61 4.16
CA TRP A 310 1.04 4.77 3.58
C TRP A 310 1.48 6.23 3.56
N ASP A 311 2.29 6.61 4.54
CA ASP A 311 2.92 7.93 4.59
C ASP A 311 4.25 7.95 3.83
N ALA A 312 4.39 8.83 2.84
CA ALA A 312 5.57 8.85 1.99
C ALA A 312 6.86 9.11 2.77
N ARG A 313 6.85 10.05 3.73
CA ARG A 313 8.04 10.43 4.51
C ARG A 313 8.46 9.33 5.47
N LEU A 314 7.51 8.77 6.21
CA LEU A 314 7.75 7.62 7.08
C LEU A 314 8.39 6.47 6.29
N HIS A 315 7.77 6.08 5.17
CA HIS A 315 8.24 4.93 4.39
C HIS A 315 9.58 5.23 3.70
N ALA A 316 9.86 6.48 3.32
CA ALA A 316 11.19 6.89 2.85
C ALA A 316 12.26 6.69 3.93
N LYS A 317 12.02 7.14 5.17
CA LYS A 317 12.97 7.01 6.28
C LYS A 317 13.24 5.57 6.66
N VAL A 318 12.19 4.77 6.71
CA VAL A 318 12.28 3.34 6.98
C VAL A 318 13.04 2.63 5.87
N ALA A 319 12.72 2.89 4.60
CA ALA A 319 13.43 2.29 3.46
C ALA A 319 14.90 2.70 3.40
N ARG A 320 15.21 3.98 3.68
CA ARG A 320 16.59 4.48 3.78
C ARG A 320 17.37 3.73 4.85
N ARG A 321 16.77 3.55 6.02
CA ARG A 321 17.42 2.84 7.11
C ARG A 321 17.69 1.38 6.75
N LEU A 322 16.76 0.73 6.05
CA LEU A 322 16.95 -0.61 5.52
C LEU A 322 18.15 -0.66 4.54
N VAL A 323 18.23 0.26 3.58
CA VAL A 323 19.38 0.35 2.65
C VAL A 323 20.69 0.57 3.41
N GLU A 324 20.71 1.46 4.39
CA GLU A 324 21.88 1.72 5.22
C GLU A 324 22.37 0.46 5.93
N ILE A 325 21.45 -0.34 6.50
CA ILE A 325 21.80 -1.60 7.16
C ILE A 325 22.47 -2.54 6.15
N GLU A 326 21.82 -2.82 5.02
CA GLU A 326 22.33 -3.81 4.05
C GLU A 326 23.69 -3.40 3.47
N GLU A 327 23.85 -2.12 3.09
CA GLU A 327 25.09 -1.62 2.49
C GLU A 327 26.22 -1.44 3.51
N THR A 328 25.89 -1.12 4.76
CA THR A 328 26.88 -1.10 5.86
C THR A 328 27.50 -2.48 6.04
N ASN A 329 26.66 -3.51 6.10
CA ASN A 329 27.11 -4.88 6.30
C ASN A 329 27.94 -5.39 5.12
N LEU A 330 27.56 -5.03 3.88
CA LEU A 330 28.36 -5.32 2.69
C LEU A 330 29.77 -4.72 2.82
N LEU A 331 29.89 -3.41 3.08
CA LEU A 331 31.19 -2.74 3.18
C LEU A 331 32.04 -3.25 4.34
N MET A 332 31.44 -3.56 5.49
CA MET A 332 32.15 -4.16 6.62
C MET A 332 32.69 -5.55 6.25
N SER A 333 31.94 -6.33 5.47
CA SER A 333 32.40 -7.65 4.99
C SER A 333 33.58 -7.54 4.01
N GLU A 334 33.69 -6.41 3.29
CA GLU A 334 34.83 -6.08 2.42
C GLU A 334 36.04 -5.52 3.19
N GLY A 335 35.95 -5.45 4.52
CA GLY A 335 37.07 -5.07 5.40
C GLY A 335 37.04 -3.63 5.90
N ALA A 336 35.98 -2.86 5.63
CA ALA A 336 35.82 -1.52 6.20
C ALA A 336 35.64 -1.58 7.71
N LYS A 337 36.30 -0.68 8.45
CA LYS A 337 36.23 -0.67 9.93
C LYS A 337 35.11 0.20 10.45
N PHE A 338 34.89 1.35 9.80
CA PHE A 338 33.84 2.29 10.17
C PHE A 338 33.02 2.64 8.93
N VAL A 339 31.72 2.34 8.98
CA VAL A 339 30.79 2.59 7.87
C VAL A 339 29.55 3.30 8.39
N TYR A 340 29.11 4.33 7.68
CA TYR A 340 27.85 5.02 7.93
C TYR A 340 27.29 5.64 6.65
N MET A 341 25.98 5.88 6.61
CA MET A 341 25.36 6.64 5.52
C MET A 341 25.37 8.14 5.85
N GLU A 342 25.80 8.98 4.91
CA GLU A 342 25.77 10.43 5.13
C GLU A 342 24.31 10.94 5.29
N PRO A 343 24.07 11.94 6.15
CA PRO A 343 22.78 12.62 6.21
C PRO A 343 22.45 13.36 4.90
N GLY A 344 21.18 13.40 4.51
CA GLY A 344 20.72 14.15 3.32
C GLY A 344 20.34 13.27 2.13
N PRO A 345 19.78 13.81 1.04
CA PRO A 345 19.06 13.02 0.03
C PRO A 345 19.93 12.05 -0.77
N LEU A 346 21.24 12.23 -0.79
CA LEU A 346 22.14 11.49 -1.69
C LEU A 346 22.45 10.05 -1.23
N MET A 347 22.20 9.71 0.03
CA MET A 347 22.42 8.36 0.59
C MET A 347 23.80 7.77 0.25
N ARG A 348 24.85 8.59 0.33
CA ARG A 348 26.22 8.11 0.08
C ARG A 348 26.74 7.34 1.28
N MET A 349 27.35 6.20 1.03
CA MET A 349 28.03 5.42 2.05
C MET A 349 29.43 5.97 2.25
N ILE A 350 29.81 6.20 3.51
CA ILE A 350 31.15 6.58 3.90
C ILE A 350 31.79 5.38 4.60
N ALA A 351 32.91 4.88 4.08
CA ALA A 351 33.71 3.83 4.70
C ALA A 351 35.12 4.35 4.97
N ASP A 352 35.56 4.30 6.22
CA ASP A 352 36.91 4.72 6.66
C ASP A 352 37.28 6.14 6.17
N GLY A 353 36.30 7.04 6.18
CA GLY A 353 36.45 8.45 5.77
C GLY A 353 36.35 8.72 4.26
N GLN A 354 36.10 7.70 3.44
CA GLN A 354 35.96 7.84 1.98
C GLN A 354 34.55 7.49 1.50
N VAL A 355 34.07 8.24 0.50
CA VAL A 355 32.82 7.92 -0.20
C VAL A 355 32.99 6.60 -0.94
N ARG A 356 32.08 5.66 -0.69
CA ARG A 356 31.97 4.39 -1.41
C ARG A 356 30.73 4.41 -2.30
N THR A 357 30.91 4.00 -3.55
CA THR A 357 29.80 3.80 -4.47
C THR A 357 29.46 2.32 -4.49
N ILE A 358 28.28 1.96 -3.99
CA ILE A 358 27.78 0.60 -4.08
C ILE A 358 27.18 0.41 -5.47
N MET A 359 27.86 -0.39 -6.30
CA MET A 359 27.39 -0.73 -7.65
C MET A 359 26.92 -2.19 -7.75
N THR A 360 27.25 -3.01 -6.77
CA THR A 360 26.88 -4.43 -6.73
C THR A 360 25.70 -4.63 -5.78
N PRO A 361 24.73 -5.47 -6.16
CA PRO A 361 23.68 -5.94 -5.26
C PRO A 361 24.26 -6.52 -3.96
N PRO A 362 23.73 -6.16 -2.77
CA PRO A 362 24.17 -6.76 -1.51
C PRO A 362 23.97 -8.27 -1.52
N ASP A 363 24.95 -9.07 -1.06
CA ASP A 363 24.81 -10.53 -0.89
C ASP A 363 23.54 -10.85 -0.10
N GLU A 364 22.90 -11.98 -0.44
CA GLU A 364 21.68 -12.47 0.22
C GLU A 364 21.79 -12.47 1.76
N ARG A 365 22.98 -12.74 2.30
CA ARG A 365 23.25 -12.77 3.75
C ARG A 365 23.15 -11.41 4.43
N PHE A 366 23.27 -10.32 3.68
CA PHE A 366 23.17 -8.97 4.20
C PHE A 366 21.80 -8.33 4.01
N ARG A 367 20.85 -9.06 3.40
CA ARG A 367 19.51 -8.57 3.13
C ARG A 367 18.68 -8.53 4.41
N VAL A 368 17.78 -7.56 4.46
CA VAL A 368 16.66 -7.56 5.40
C VAL A 368 15.50 -8.31 4.76
N HIS A 369 15.15 -9.46 5.34
CA HIS A 369 14.13 -10.37 4.80
C HIS A 369 12.72 -9.93 5.17
N ASP A 370 12.54 -9.34 6.36
CA ASP A 370 11.25 -8.84 6.82
C ASP A 370 11.39 -7.61 7.72
N MET A 371 10.38 -6.74 7.69
CA MET A 371 10.34 -5.55 8.53
C MET A 371 8.91 -5.16 8.87
N ASP A 372 8.67 -4.90 10.15
CA ASP A 372 7.37 -4.50 10.68
C ASP A 372 7.45 -3.10 11.30
N ILE A 373 6.53 -2.21 10.91
CA ILE A 373 6.48 -0.81 11.36
C ILE A 373 5.28 -0.66 12.29
N ARG A 374 5.53 -0.31 13.54
CA ARG A 374 4.51 -0.12 14.59
C ARG A 374 4.70 1.20 15.33
N GLU A 375 3.77 1.50 16.24
CA GLU A 375 3.87 2.61 17.20
C GLU A 375 4.24 3.95 16.54
N ILE A 376 3.51 4.28 15.48
CA ILE A 376 3.72 5.54 14.74
C ILE A 376 3.14 6.68 15.58
N SER A 377 3.98 7.64 15.96
CA SER A 377 3.55 8.82 16.69
C SER A 377 2.89 9.83 15.77
N GLU A 378 2.07 10.70 16.36
CA GLU A 378 1.33 11.74 15.63
C GLU A 378 2.25 12.90 15.18
N GLY A 379 1.90 13.53 14.05
CA GLY A 379 2.46 14.82 13.64
C GLY A 379 3.56 14.78 12.57
N SER A 380 4.06 15.97 12.21
CA SER A 380 5.02 16.18 11.11
C SER A 380 6.50 15.89 11.44
N ARG A 381 6.78 15.49 12.68
CA ARG A 381 8.08 15.04 13.19
C ARG A 381 7.81 13.83 14.07
N GLY A 382 7.52 12.72 13.41
CA GLY A 382 7.04 11.51 14.05
C GLY A 382 8.17 10.55 14.38
N THR A 383 7.83 9.53 15.16
CA THR A 383 8.64 8.35 15.40
C THR A 383 7.85 7.10 15.08
N CYS A 384 8.50 6.06 14.62
CA CYS A 384 7.92 4.72 14.56
C CYS A 384 8.90 3.70 15.14
N GLN A 385 8.37 2.58 15.64
CA GLN A 385 9.18 1.40 15.96
C GLN A 385 9.27 0.52 14.72
N ALA A 386 10.47 0.31 14.20
CA ALA A 386 10.73 -0.63 13.12
C ALA A 386 11.38 -1.89 13.69
N THR A 387 10.72 -3.04 13.54
CA THR A 387 11.28 -4.35 13.87
C THR A 387 11.85 -4.97 12.62
N ILE A 388 13.18 -5.10 12.57
CA ILE A 388 13.94 -5.59 11.42
C ILE A 388 14.27 -7.06 11.64
N ARG A 389 14.14 -7.88 10.59
CA ARG A 389 14.42 -9.31 10.61
C ARG A 389 15.28 -9.73 9.42
N THR A 390 16.28 -10.55 9.69
CA THR A 390 17.36 -10.93 8.74
C THR A 390 17.55 -12.45 8.67
N TRP A 391 16.61 -13.20 9.24
CA TRP A 391 16.53 -14.65 9.09
C TRP A 391 16.29 -15.02 7.62
N PRO A 392 16.97 -16.06 7.06
CA PRO A 392 17.67 -17.14 7.76
C PRO A 392 19.16 -16.93 8.04
N TYR A 393 19.75 -15.83 7.57
CA TYR A 393 21.21 -15.69 7.59
C TYR A 393 21.73 -14.96 8.83
N GLY A 394 21.01 -13.94 9.30
CA GLY A 394 21.46 -13.06 10.38
C GLY A 394 22.57 -12.09 9.93
N LEU A 395 22.59 -10.89 10.48
CA LEU A 395 23.68 -9.92 10.22
C LEU A 395 24.80 -10.09 11.26
N LEU A 396 26.06 -9.87 10.82
CA LEU A 396 27.29 -9.78 11.63
C LEU A 396 27.23 -10.57 12.95
N GLU A 397 27.36 -11.89 12.86
CA GLU A 397 27.44 -12.81 14.01
C GLU A 397 26.12 -13.11 14.75
N GLY A 398 24.99 -13.12 14.03
CA GLY A 398 23.77 -13.80 14.48
C GLY A 398 22.64 -12.89 14.98
N LYS A 399 22.65 -11.60 14.61
CA LYS A 399 21.51 -10.73 14.89
C LYS A 399 20.40 -11.00 13.88
N PHE A 400 19.39 -11.76 14.31
CA PHE A 400 18.25 -12.17 13.49
C PHE A 400 17.04 -11.24 13.57
N GLN A 401 16.88 -10.52 14.70
CA GLN A 401 15.78 -9.60 14.92
C GLN A 401 16.17 -8.50 15.91
N TRP A 402 15.76 -7.25 15.66
CA TRP A 402 15.76 -6.17 16.65
C TRP A 402 14.73 -5.11 16.32
N THR A 403 14.42 -4.26 17.30
CA THR A 403 13.54 -3.11 17.12
C THR A 403 14.33 -1.83 17.36
N GLU A 404 14.14 -0.83 16.52
CA GLU A 404 14.73 0.49 16.66
C GLU A 404 13.71 1.59 16.35
N THR A 405 13.91 2.76 16.96
CA THR A 405 13.06 3.93 16.76
C THR A 405 13.59 4.75 15.57
N ILE A 406 12.74 4.98 14.58
CA ILE A 406 13.06 5.77 13.39
C ILE A 406 12.27 7.09 13.44
N HIS A 407 12.98 8.20 13.23
CA HIS A 407 12.41 9.54 13.18
C HIS A 407 12.10 9.95 11.73
N PHE A 408 10.93 10.53 11.49
CA PHE A 408 10.49 10.94 10.15
C PHE A 408 9.82 12.30 10.06
#